data_AF-A0A914ZL21-F1
#
_entry.id   AF-A0A914ZL21-F1
#
_cell.length_a   1.000
_cell.length_b   1.000
_cell.length_c   1.000
_cell.angle_alpha   90.00
_cell.angle_beta   90.00
_cell.angle_gamma   90.00
#
_symmetry.space_group_name_H-M   'P 1'
#
loop_
_entity.id
_entity.type
_entity.pdbx_description
1 polymer ?
#
loop_
_entity_poly.entity_id
_entity_poly.type
_entity_poly.pdbx_seq_one_letter_code
_entity_poly.pdbx_strand_id
1 'polypeptide(L)'
;MDGRKGPKRLAILGRIGHAYEVYPFICIATAWLSSVIFVGWWSLSKVEVRINKNILPMSWEHLRDDYFKRNTVLFDWDGRTHRRLLIMEKLQDEMLEASQKRSKSDEQN
;
A
#
# COMPACT_ATOMS: atom_id res chain seq x y z
N MET A 1 13.34 42.28 40.80
CA MET A 1 11.93 41.84 40.72
C MET A 1 11.74 41.20 39.36
N ASP A 2 11.59 39.87 39.36
CA ASP A 2 11.67 39.01 38.19
C ASP A 2 10.41 39.12 37.31
N GLY A 3 10.57 39.64 36.09
CA GLY A 3 9.52 39.79 35.08
C GLY A 3 9.49 38.61 34.11
N ARG A 4 9.26 37.38 34.61
CA ARG A 4 9.09 36.20 33.77
C ARG A 4 7.81 36.30 32.94
N LYS A 5 7.95 36.76 31.69
CA LYS A 5 6.93 36.66 30.64
C LYS A 5 6.67 35.18 30.34
N GLY A 6 5.58 34.65 30.87
CA GLY A 6 5.10 33.29 30.60
C GLY A 6 4.84 33.04 29.11
N PRO A 7 4.92 31.78 28.66
CA PRO A 7 5.00 31.42 27.24
C PRO A 7 3.72 31.78 26.48
N LYS A 8 3.83 32.67 25.49
CA LYS A 8 2.74 33.14 24.61
C LYS A 8 2.25 32.09 23.59
N ARG A 9 2.45 30.79 23.86
CA ARG A 9 2.18 29.69 22.91
C ARG A 9 0.69 29.31 22.84
N LEU A 10 -0.13 29.75 23.79
CA LEU A 10 -1.56 29.42 23.89
C LEU A 10 -2.53 30.54 23.46
N ALA A 11 -2.02 31.76 23.19
CA ALA A 11 -2.88 32.91 22.85
C ALA A 11 -3.58 32.78 21.48
N ILE A 12 -3.03 31.96 20.58
CA ILE A 12 -3.59 31.73 19.24
C ILE A 12 -4.84 30.82 19.30
N LEU A 13 -4.89 29.88 20.26
CA LEU A 13 -6.01 28.95 20.45
C LEU A 13 -7.27 29.64 20.99
N GLY A 14 -7.12 30.71 21.79
CA GLY A 14 -8.26 31.47 22.34
C GLY A 14 -9.03 32.29 21.31
N ARG A 15 -8.39 32.69 20.19
CA ARG A 15 -9.04 33.48 19.12
C ARG A 15 -9.80 32.62 18.10
N ILE A 16 -9.42 31.35 17.96
CA ILE A 16 -10.07 30.40 17.04
C ILE A 16 -11.45 29.99 17.58
N GLY A 17 -11.64 29.99 18.91
CA GLY A 17 -12.89 29.56 19.55
C GLY A 17 -14.07 30.53 19.43
N HIS A 18 -13.88 31.76 18.97
CA HIS A 18 -14.96 32.77 18.95
C HIS A 18 -15.61 32.94 17.57
N ALA A 19 -14.96 32.50 16.49
CA ALA A 19 -15.48 32.61 15.13
C ALA A 19 -16.21 31.33 14.73
N TYR A 20 -17.50 31.24 15.06
CA TYR A 20 -18.33 30.05 14.83
C TYR A 20 -18.42 29.64 13.34
N GLU A 21 -18.19 30.58 12.43
CA GLU A 21 -18.19 30.38 10.98
C GLU A 21 -16.99 29.56 10.48
N VAL A 22 -15.92 29.46 11.28
CA VAL A 22 -14.66 28.83 10.85
C VAL A 22 -14.62 27.33 11.18
N TYR A 23 -15.46 26.87 12.12
CA TYR A 23 -15.60 25.44 12.44
C TYR A 23 -15.90 24.52 11.25
N PRO A 24 -16.86 24.83 10.35
CA PRO A 24 -17.14 23.98 9.20
C PRO A 24 -15.93 23.88 8.26
N PHE A 25 -15.18 24.97 8.05
CA PHE A 25 -13.98 24.95 7.21
C PHE A 25 -12.85 24.12 7.85
N ILE A 26 -12.66 24.23 9.15
CA ILE A 26 -11.65 23.42 9.87
C ILE A 26 -12.05 21.94 9.85
N CYS A 27 -13.32 21.61 10.05
CA CYS A 27 -13.82 20.23 9.94
C CYS A 27 -13.60 19.63 8.56
N ILE A 28 -13.88 20.39 7.50
CA ILE A 28 -13.64 19.91 6.13
C ILE A 28 -12.15 19.75 5.87
N ALA A 29 -11.32 20.70 6.31
CA ALA A 29 -9.86 20.62 6.14
C ALA A 29 -9.26 19.40 6.84
N THR A 30 -9.69 19.08 8.07
CA THR A 30 -9.21 17.90 8.80
C THR A 30 -9.76 16.61 8.21
N ALA A 31 -11.01 16.58 7.75
CA ALA A 31 -11.57 15.44 7.02
C ALA A 31 -10.81 15.17 5.71
N TRP A 32 -10.45 16.22 4.99
CA TRP A 32 -9.70 16.11 3.74
C TRP A 32 -8.27 15.64 3.98
N LEU A 33 -7.58 16.24 4.95
CA LEU A 33 -6.22 15.87 5.33
C LEU A 33 -6.15 14.42 5.84
N SER A 34 -7.11 13.99 6.66
CA SER A 34 -7.20 12.58 7.09
C SER A 34 -7.49 11.63 5.93
N SER A 35 -8.33 12.01 4.97
CA SER A 35 -8.56 11.22 3.75
C SER A 35 -7.28 11.05 2.92
N VAL A 36 -6.48 12.11 2.75
CA VAL A 36 -5.22 12.04 2.01
C VAL A 36 -4.21 11.16 2.74
N ILE A 37 -4.09 11.30 4.07
CA ILE A 37 -3.22 10.43 4.88
C ILE A 37 -3.69 8.98 4.79
N PHE A 38 -4.99 8.72 4.84
CA PHE A 38 -5.55 7.38 4.75
C PHE A 38 -5.28 6.73 3.39
N VAL A 39 -5.50 7.46 2.28
CA VAL A 39 -5.20 6.98 0.93
C VAL A 39 -3.69 6.80 0.73
N GLY A 40 -2.88 7.71 1.26
CA GLY A 40 -1.42 7.61 1.26
C GLY A 40 -0.94 6.37 2.02
N TRP A 41 -1.46 6.14 3.23
CA TRP A 41 -1.19 4.95 4.04
C TRP A 41 -1.58 3.68 3.29
N TRP A 42 -2.80 3.62 2.72
CA TRP A 42 -3.27 2.49 1.93
C TRP A 42 -2.38 2.21 0.71
N SER A 43 -1.95 3.26 0.01
CA SER A 43 -1.05 3.17 -1.14
C SER A 43 0.33 2.63 -0.73
N LEU A 44 0.89 3.14 0.37
CA LEU A 44 2.18 2.68 0.90
C LEU A 44 2.13 1.23 1.36
N SER A 45 1.06 0.77 2.02
CA SER A 45 0.91 -0.65 2.37
C SER A 45 0.88 -1.59 1.15
N LYS A 46 0.38 -1.13 -0.01
CA LYS A 46 0.46 -1.89 -1.27
C LYS A 46 1.85 -1.84 -1.90
N VAL A 47 2.60 -0.75 -1.67
CA VAL A 47 3.96 -0.54 -2.20
C VAL A 47 5.02 -1.24 -1.35
N GLU A 48 4.81 -1.38 -0.03
CA GLU A 48 5.75 -1.95 0.95
C GLU A 48 6.13 -3.41 0.68
N VAL A 49 5.37 -4.15 -0.13
CA VAL A 49 5.76 -5.52 -0.50
C VAL A 49 6.95 -5.56 -1.50
N ARG A 50 7.47 -4.42 -1.96
CA ARG A 50 8.51 -4.36 -3.00
C ARG A 50 9.88 -3.83 -2.55
N ILE A 51 10.11 -3.61 -1.26
CA ILE A 51 11.39 -3.08 -0.75
C ILE A 51 12.47 -4.17 -0.57
N ASN A 52 12.15 -5.46 -0.73
CA ASN A 52 13.14 -6.53 -0.67
C ASN A 52 13.87 -6.71 -2.02
N LYS A 53 15.06 -6.11 -2.14
CA LYS A 53 15.91 -6.12 -3.35
C LYS A 53 16.43 -7.50 -3.75
N ASN A 54 16.33 -8.50 -2.86
CA ASN A 54 16.92 -9.83 -3.06
C ASN A 54 15.98 -10.86 -3.70
N ILE A 55 14.72 -10.50 -3.98
CA ILE A 55 13.74 -11.38 -4.60
C ILE A 55 13.45 -10.81 -5.98
N LEU A 56 13.67 -11.60 -7.03
CA LEU A 56 13.34 -11.19 -8.40
C LEU A 56 11.87 -10.75 -8.44
N PRO A 57 11.57 -9.51 -8.88
CA PRO A 57 10.26 -8.87 -8.70
C PRO A 57 9.11 -9.58 -9.44
N MET A 58 9.43 -10.53 -10.33
CA MET A 58 8.49 -11.39 -11.06
C MET A 58 8.95 -12.85 -11.12
N SER A 59 9.55 -13.39 -10.04
CA SER A 59 9.75 -14.83 -9.98
C SER A 59 8.40 -15.55 -9.80
N TRP A 60 8.21 -16.61 -10.56
CA TRP A 60 6.97 -17.40 -10.53
C TRP A 60 6.69 -18.01 -9.15
N GLU A 61 7.74 -18.43 -8.43
CA GLU A 61 7.64 -18.96 -7.06
C GLU A 61 7.05 -17.93 -6.09
N HIS A 62 7.45 -16.66 -6.19
CA HIS A 62 6.89 -15.60 -5.36
C HIS A 62 5.45 -15.26 -5.75
N LEU A 63 5.17 -15.19 -7.05
CA LEU A 63 3.82 -14.91 -7.52
C LEU A 63 2.83 -15.97 -7.08
N ARG A 64 3.17 -17.26 -7.20
CA ARG A 64 2.35 -18.40 -6.77
C ARG A 64 1.82 -18.27 -5.35
N ASP A 65 2.65 -17.79 -4.43
CA ASP A 65 2.29 -17.70 -3.02
C ASP A 65 1.49 -16.45 -2.66
N ASP A 66 1.56 -15.40 -3.49
CA ASP A 66 1.00 -14.09 -3.17
C ASP A 66 -0.19 -13.69 -4.04
N TYR A 67 -0.33 -14.23 -5.26
CA TYR A 67 -1.30 -13.73 -6.25
C TYR A 67 -2.76 -13.84 -5.77
N PHE A 68 -3.09 -14.91 -5.03
CA PHE A 68 -4.43 -15.14 -4.51
C PHE A 68 -4.71 -14.43 -3.17
N LYS A 69 -3.67 -13.92 -2.49
CA LYS A 69 -3.79 -13.20 -1.21
C LYS A 69 -4.00 -11.69 -1.40
N ARG A 70 -3.55 -11.15 -2.53
CA ARG A 70 -3.64 -9.71 -2.81
C ARG A 70 -5.00 -9.39 -3.40
N ASN A 71 -5.80 -8.64 -2.63
CA ASN A 71 -7.07 -8.14 -3.13
C ASN A 71 -6.82 -7.26 -4.38
N THR A 72 -7.33 -7.71 -5.52
CA THR A 72 -7.16 -7.04 -6.83
C THR A 72 -8.15 -5.89 -6.99
N VAL A 73 -9.26 -5.92 -6.26
CA VAL A 73 -10.34 -4.93 -6.30
C VAL A 73 -10.47 -4.24 -4.95
N LEU A 74 -10.80 -2.94 -4.93
CA LEU A 74 -10.99 -2.18 -3.68
C LEU A 74 -12.13 -2.72 -2.82
N PHE A 75 -13.19 -3.21 -3.47
CA PHE A 75 -14.37 -3.77 -2.83
C PHE A 75 -14.73 -5.10 -3.49
N ASP A 76 -14.24 -6.21 -2.93
CA ASP A 76 -14.68 -7.56 -3.33
C ASP A 76 -15.59 -8.12 -2.23
N TRP A 77 -16.90 -7.91 -2.39
CA TRP A 77 -17.92 -8.40 -1.46
C TRP A 77 -18.19 -9.90 -1.61
N ASP A 78 -17.91 -10.48 -2.79
CA ASP A 78 -18.24 -11.86 -3.17
C ASP A 78 -17.01 -12.80 -3.02
N GLY A 79 -15.82 -12.23 -2.79
CA GLY A 79 -14.57 -13.00 -2.58
C GLY A 79 -14.12 -13.80 -3.80
N ARG A 80 -14.74 -13.57 -4.97
CA ARG A 80 -14.50 -14.36 -6.19
C ARG A 80 -13.09 -14.18 -6.72
N THR A 81 -12.44 -13.05 -6.42
CA THR A 81 -11.10 -12.74 -6.93
C THR A 81 -9.96 -13.49 -6.21
N HIS A 82 -10.25 -14.17 -5.09
CA HIS A 82 -9.25 -14.92 -4.31
C HIS A 82 -9.21 -16.42 -4.63
N ARG A 83 -9.97 -16.87 -5.65
CA ARG A 83 -9.99 -18.29 -6.04
C ARG A 83 -8.68 -18.66 -6.73
N ARG A 84 -7.97 -19.65 -6.19
CA ARG A 84 -6.79 -20.24 -6.83
C ARG A 84 -7.16 -20.91 -8.16
N LEU A 85 -6.35 -20.64 -9.18
CA LEU A 85 -6.52 -21.19 -10.53
C LEU A 85 -5.48 -22.28 -10.80
N LEU A 86 -5.79 -23.50 -10.35
CA LEU A 86 -4.87 -24.66 -10.41
C LEU A 86 -4.37 -24.99 -11.82
N ILE A 87 -5.20 -24.76 -12.85
CA ILE A 87 -4.83 -25.04 -14.25
C ILE A 87 -3.73 -24.08 -14.73
N MET A 88 -3.85 -22.79 -14.41
CA MET A 88 -2.81 -21.82 -14.74
C MET A 88 -1.52 -22.10 -13.98
N GLU A 89 -1.62 -22.51 -12.72
CA GLU A 89 -0.44 -22.83 -11.92
C GLU A 89 0.39 -23.96 -12.55
N LYS A 90 -0.28 -25.03 -12.99
CA LYS A 90 0.36 -26.18 -13.63
C LYS A 90 1.00 -25.82 -14.97
N LEU A 91 0.31 -25.03 -15.80
CA LEU A 91 0.83 -24.60 -17.09
C LEU A 91 2.12 -23.78 -16.95
N GLN A 92 2.17 -22.91 -15.94
CA GLN A 92 3.32 -22.02 -15.75
C GLN A 92 4.55 -22.74 -15.19
N ASP A 93 4.35 -23.81 -14.41
CA ASP A 93 5.43 -24.72 -14.00
C ASP A 93 6.04 -25.46 -15.19
N GLU A 94 5.20 -26.02 -16.07
CA GLU A 94 5.65 -26.74 -17.26
C GLU A 94 6.45 -25.81 -18.20
N MET A 95 6.04 -24.54 -18.32
CA MET A 95 6.78 -23.54 -19.10
C MET A 95 8.14 -23.19 -18.49
N LEU A 96 8.24 -23.10 -17.16
CA LEU A 96 9.49 -22.77 -16.47
C LEU A 96 10.47 -23.95 -16.52
N GLU A 97 9.97 -25.18 -16.39
CA GLU A 97 10.77 -26.39 -16.59
C GLU A 97 11.27 -26.50 -18.05
N ALA A 98 10.42 -26.18 -19.03
CA ALA A 98 10.80 -26.16 -20.44
C ALA A 98 11.85 -25.07 -20.75
N SER A 99 11.74 -23.88 -20.16
CA SER A 99 12.71 -22.81 -20.37
C SER A 99 14.08 -23.14 -19.78
N GLN A 100 14.12 -23.77 -18.60
CA GLN A 100 15.38 -24.21 -17.98
C GLN A 100 16.07 -25.31 -18.79
N LYS A 101 15.30 -26.27 -19.34
CA LYS A 101 15.84 -27.31 -20.23
C LYS A 101 16.46 -26.70 -21.49
N ARG A 102 15.82 -25.69 -22.07
CA ARG A 102 16.33 -24.96 -23.24
C ARG A 102 17.59 -24.15 -22.94
N SER A 103 17.61 -23.45 -21.81
CA SER A 103 18.82 -22.71 -21.39
C SER A 103 20.02 -23.63 -21.22
N LYS A 104 19.83 -24.82 -20.61
CA LYS A 104 20.92 -25.79 -20.41
C LYS A 104 21.39 -26.44 -21.71
N SER A 105 20.49 -26.65 -22.68
CA SER A 105 20.88 -27.17 -23.99
C SER A 105 21.68 -26.15 -24.81
N ASP A 106 21.36 -24.86 -24.67
CA ASP A 106 22.06 -23.78 -25.36
C ASP A 106 23.46 -23.52 -24.77
N GLU A 107 23.67 -23.82 -23.48
CA GLU A 107 24.96 -23.65 -22.78
C GLU A 107 25.94 -24.80 -23.01
N GLN A 108 25.44 -25.94 -23.51
CA GLN A 108 26.21 -27.18 -23.70
C GLN A 108 26.65 -27.40 -25.16
N ASN A 109 26.37 -26.41 -26.04
CA ASN A 109 26.66 -26.39 -27.47
C ASN A 109 27.63 -25.25 -27.78
#